data_AF-A0A4U9HIQ3-F1
#
_entry.id   AF-A0A4U9HIQ3-F1
#
_cell.length_a   1.000
_cell.length_b   1.000
_cell.length_c   1.000
_cell.angle_alpha   90.00
_cell.angle_beta   90.00
_cell.angle_gamma   90.00
#
_symmetry.space_group_name_H-M   'P 1'
#
loop_
_entity.id
_entity.type
_entity.pdbx_description
1 polymer ?
#
loop_
_entity_poly.entity_id
_entity_poly.type
_entity_poly.pdbx_seq_one_letter_code
_entity_poly.pdbx_strand_id
1 'polypeptide(L)'
;MTSHGTEFTLQTPTGDVEVLLPLPGRHNIANALAATALAMAVGAPLSAIKAGLANLKAVPGRLFPIPLAENKLLLDDFLQRQRRLYDCCSTGAV
;
A
#
# COMPACT_ATOMS: atom_id res chain seq x y z
N MET A 1 15.66 7.17 -2.98
CA MET A 1 14.93 8.23 -2.24
C MET A 1 13.73 7.58 -1.58
N THR A 2 13.72 7.53 -0.25
CA THR A 2 12.67 6.88 0.54
C THR A 2 11.38 7.68 0.42
N SER A 3 10.33 7.13 -0.20
CA SER A 3 9.00 7.74 -0.13
C SER A 3 8.61 7.88 1.33
N HIS A 4 8.49 9.12 1.84
CA HIS A 4 8.02 9.35 3.19
C HIS A 4 6.60 8.76 3.32
N GLY A 5 6.38 7.95 4.36
CA GLY A 5 5.07 7.36 4.63
C GLY A 5 4.01 8.41 4.93
N THR A 6 2.78 7.97 5.21
CA THR A 6 1.67 8.85 5.57
C THR A 6 1.34 8.71 7.05
N GLU A 7 1.38 9.82 7.78
CA GLU A 7 0.99 9.88 9.20
C GLU A 7 -0.42 10.46 9.32
N PHE A 8 -1.26 9.84 10.15
CA PHE A 8 -2.60 10.32 10.44
C PHE A 8 -3.14 9.75 11.76
N THR A 9 -4.14 10.44 12.33
CA THR A 9 -4.93 9.92 13.44
C THR A 9 -6.10 9.12 12.91
N LEU A 10 -6.14 7.84 13.24
CA LEU A 10 -7.24 6.94 12.94
C LEU A 10 -8.29 7.06 14.04
N GLN A 11 -9.45 7.63 13.71
CA GLN A 11 -10.57 7.73 14.63
C GLN A 11 -11.50 6.53 14.48
N THR A 12 -11.85 5.89 15.59
CA THR A 12 -12.73 4.72 15.59
C THR A 12 -13.80 4.82 16.68
N PRO A 13 -14.91 4.07 16.59
CA PRO A 13 -15.92 4.04 17.65
C PRO A 13 -15.39 3.60 19.03
N THR A 14 -14.24 2.90 19.07
CA THR A 14 -13.61 2.39 20.28
C THR A 14 -12.43 3.25 20.77
N GLY A 15 -12.17 4.39 20.12
CA GLY A 15 -11.09 5.31 20.45
C GLY A 15 -10.19 5.65 19.26
N ASP A 16 -9.23 6.53 19.51
CA ASP A 16 -8.35 7.09 18.48
C ASP A 16 -6.94 6.52 18.61
N VAL A 17 -6.24 6.37 17.47
CA VAL A 17 -4.87 5.87 17.44
C VAL A 17 -4.04 6.56 16.35
N GLU A 18 -2.83 6.98 16.69
CA GLU A 18 -1.86 7.47 15.72
C GLU A 18 -1.30 6.33 14.87
N VAL A 19 -1.31 6.52 13.55
CA VAL A 19 -0.87 5.54 12.55
C VAL A 19 0.18 6.16 11.65
N LEU A 20 1.29 5.44 11.49
CA LEU A 20 2.25 5.63 10.40
C LEU A 20 2.01 4.52 9.38
N LEU A 21 1.52 4.91 8.20
CA LEU A 21 1.35 4.00 7.08
C LEU A 21 2.59 4.10 6.18
N PRO A 22 3.34 3.00 5.94
CA PRO A 22 4.56 3.00 5.12
C PRO A 22 4.25 3.06 3.60
N LEU A 23 3.17 3.75 3.23
CA LEU A 23 2.76 4.03 1.86
C LEU A 23 2.35 5.50 1.73
N PRO A 24 2.77 6.20 0.68
CA PRO A 24 2.31 7.55 0.40
C PRO A 24 0.88 7.54 -0.18
N GLY A 25 0.16 8.66 0.01
CA GLY A 25 -1.04 8.98 -0.76
C GLY A 25 -2.38 8.72 -0.05
N ARG A 26 -3.36 9.61 -0.32
CA ARG A 26 -4.69 9.60 0.30
C ARG A 26 -5.51 8.34 0.02
N HIS A 27 -5.33 7.72 -1.15
CA HIS A 27 -6.02 6.46 -1.48
C HIS A 27 -5.58 5.31 -0.56
N ASN A 28 -4.32 5.30 -0.10
CA ASN A 28 -3.84 4.29 0.85
C ASN A 28 -4.38 4.52 2.25
N ILE A 29 -4.64 5.77 2.64
CA ILE A 29 -5.41 6.06 3.86
C ILE A 29 -6.82 5.47 3.73
N ALA A 30 -7.51 5.67 2.59
CA ALA A 30 -8.84 5.10 2.37
C ALA A 30 -8.84 3.56 2.43
N ASN A 31 -7.84 2.91 1.83
CA ASN A 31 -7.66 1.46 1.92
C ASN A 31 -7.39 1.01 3.37
N ALA A 32 -6.57 1.74 4.12
CA ALA A 32 -6.29 1.46 5.52
C ALA A 32 -7.55 1.60 6.39
N LEU A 33 -8.40 2.60 6.12
CA LEU A 33 -9.69 2.81 6.79
C LEU A 33 -10.65 1.65 6.51
N ALA A 34 -10.76 1.22 5.25
CA ALA A 34 -11.59 0.07 4.87
C ALA A 34 -11.12 -1.22 5.54
N ALA A 35 -9.80 -1.49 5.54
CA ALA A 35 -9.23 -2.64 6.22
C ALA A 35 -9.44 -2.59 7.74
N THR A 36 -9.31 -1.40 8.34
CA THR A 36 -9.59 -1.17 9.77
C THR A 36 -11.03 -1.51 10.12
N ALA A 37 -11.99 -0.99 9.35
CA ALA A 37 -13.42 -1.25 9.59
C ALA A 37 -13.74 -2.75 9.55
N LEU A 38 -13.19 -3.48 8.57
CA LEU A 38 -13.36 -4.93 8.45
C LEU A 38 -12.70 -5.69 9.62
N ALA A 39 -11.49 -5.30 10.02
CA ALA A 39 -10.78 -5.92 11.13
C ALA A 39 -11.54 -5.72 12.46
N MET A 40 -12.07 -4.52 12.69
CA MET A 40 -12.90 -4.23 13.88
C MET A 40 -14.19 -5.03 13.87
N ALA A 41 -14.83 -5.20 12.72
CA ALA A 41 -16.07 -5.97 12.59
C ALA A 41 -15.90 -7.45 12.99
N VAL A 42 -14.68 -8.00 12.88
CA VAL A 42 -14.35 -9.36 13.33
C VAL A 42 -13.68 -9.41 14.71
N GLY A 43 -13.65 -8.29 15.43
CA GLY A 43 -13.17 -8.22 16.82
C GLY A 43 -11.67 -8.00 16.99
N ALA A 44 -10.95 -7.54 15.97
CA ALA A 44 -9.53 -7.21 16.13
C ALA A 44 -9.36 -5.98 17.06
N PRO A 45 -8.48 -6.04 18.07
CA PRO A 45 -8.22 -4.89 18.94
C PRO A 45 -7.45 -3.79 18.20
N LEU A 46 -7.63 -2.52 18.61
CA LEU A 46 -6.96 -1.37 17.99
C LEU A 46 -5.42 -1.48 17.97
N SER A 47 -4.83 -2.15 18.97
CA SER A 47 -3.39 -2.42 19.02
C SER A 47 -2.93 -3.33 17.87
N ALA A 48 -3.70 -4.37 17.55
CA ALA A 48 -3.41 -5.28 16.44
C ALA A 48 -3.57 -4.59 15.09
N ILE A 49 -4.59 -3.72 14.96
CA ILE A 49 -4.82 -2.92 13.75
C ILE A 49 -3.65 -1.95 13.53
N LYS A 50 -3.25 -1.20 14.55
CA LYS A 50 -2.08 -0.29 14.50
C LYS A 50 -0.82 -1.05 14.05
N ALA A 51 -0.54 -2.19 14.69
CA ALA A 51 0.61 -3.01 14.36
C ALA A 51 0.56 -3.54 12.91
N GLY A 52 -0.62 -3.96 12.44
CA GLY A 52 -0.82 -4.43 11.07
C GLY A 52 -0.58 -3.34 10.02
N LEU A 53 -1.12 -2.14 10.25
CA LEU A 53 -0.95 -0.99 9.36
C LEU A 53 0.51 -0.52 9.30
N ALA A 54 1.22 -0.49 10.44
CA ALA A 54 2.62 -0.08 10.50
C ALA A 54 3.57 -1.07 9.80
N ASN A 55 3.22 -2.37 9.79
CA ASN A 55 4.01 -3.43 9.17
C ASN A 55 3.63 -3.72 7.71
N LEU A 56 2.76 -2.89 7.12
CA LEU A 56 2.30 -3.08 5.76
C LEU A 56 3.49 -2.98 4.78
N LYS A 57 3.62 -3.95 3.89
CA LYS A 57 4.63 -3.92 2.83
C LYS A 57 3.97 -3.49 1.52
N ALA A 58 4.67 -2.67 0.75
CA ALA A 58 4.26 -2.40 -0.62
C ALA A 58 4.11 -3.73 -1.37
N VAL A 59 2.93 -3.92 -1.97
CA VAL A 59 2.65 -5.10 -2.78
C VAL A 59 3.13 -4.79 -4.20
N PRO A 60 3.90 -5.68 -4.86
CA PRO A 60 4.24 -5.49 -6.27
C PRO A 60 2.99 -5.25 -7.12
N GLY A 61 2.94 -4.12 -7.84
CA GLY A 61 1.76 -3.66 -8.60
C GLY A 61 0.82 -2.71 -7.86
N ARG A 62 1.13 -2.31 -6.61
CA ARG A 62 0.54 -1.14 -5.92
C ARG A 62 1.65 -0.14 -5.62
N LEU A 63 1.51 1.07 -6.17
CA LEU A 63 2.55 2.12 -6.12
C LEU A 63 3.96 1.63 -6.52
N PHE A 64 4.06 0.74 -7.50
CA PHE A 64 5.35 0.22 -7.94
C PHE A 64 6.14 1.32 -8.67
N PRO A 65 7.34 1.70 -8.17
CA PRO A 65 8.12 2.78 -8.75
C PRO A 65 8.79 2.35 -10.06
N ILE A 66 8.45 3.02 -11.16
CA ILE A 66 9.09 2.87 -12.47
C ILE A 66 9.87 4.17 -12.77
N PRO A 67 11.21 4.16 -12.72
CA PRO A 67 12.01 5.33 -13.08
C PRO A 67 11.89 5.59 -14.59
N LEU A 68 11.51 6.81 -14.97
CA LEU A 68 11.35 7.19 -16.39
C LEU A 68 12.52 8.04 -16.90
N ALA A 69 13.13 8.86 -16.04
CA ALA A 69 14.30 9.68 -16.31
C ALA A 69 14.89 10.21 -14.99
N GLU A 70 16.03 10.91 -15.04
CA GLU A 70 16.49 11.70 -13.89
C GLU A 70 15.35 12.60 -13.39
N ASN A 71 15.06 12.49 -12.08
CA ASN A 71 13.99 13.20 -11.38
C ASN A 71 12.55 12.93 -11.85
N LYS A 72 12.28 11.85 -12.61
CA LYS A 72 10.91 11.44 -12.98
C LYS A 72 10.62 10.01 -12.56
N LEU A 73 9.61 9.86 -11.70
CA LEU A 73 9.13 8.58 -11.19
C LEU A 73 7.67 8.37 -11.59
N LEU A 74 7.39 7.28 -12.29
CA LEU A 74 6.04 6.79 -12.51
C LEU A 74 5.69 5.82 -11.37
N LEU A 75 4.53 6.03 -10.74
CA LEU A 75 4.00 5.09 -9.76
C LEU A 75 2.93 4.24 -10.46
N ASP A 76 3.25 2.98 -10.73
CA ASP A 76 2.31 2.01 -11.27
C ASP A 76 1.42 1.48 -10.13
N ASP A 77 0.18 1.96 -10.10
CA ASP A 77 -0.84 1.64 -9.09
C ASP A 77 -2.02 0.85 -9.66
N PHE A 78 -1.85 0.23 -10.83
CA PHE A 78 -2.89 -0.59 -11.44
C PHE A 78 -2.91 -2.00 -10.84
N LEU A 79 -3.93 -2.27 -10.03
CA LEU A 79 -4.34 -3.65 -9.69
C LEU A 79 -5.05 -4.30 -10.86
N GLN A 80 -4.29 -4.76 -11.86
CA GLN A 80 -4.74 -5.83 -12.75
C GLN A 80 -3.77 -6.98 -12.61
N ARG A 81 -4.26 -8.04 -11.95
CA ARG A 81 -3.58 -9.31 -11.73
C ARG A 81 -3.39 -10.04 -13.06
N GLN A 82 -2.50 -9.58 -13.93
CA GLN A 82 -2.00 -10.35 -15.08
C GLN A 82 -0.53 -10.03 -15.39
N ARG A 83 0.36 -10.38 -14.46
CA ARG A 83 1.78 -10.59 -14.80
C ARG A 83 1.96 -11.99 -15.39
N ARG A 84 1.33 -12.25 -16.54
CA ARG A 84 1.52 -13.49 -17.32
C ARG A 84 1.61 -13.28 -18.83
N LEU A 85 1.86 -12.04 -19.29
CA LEU A 85 1.94 -11.74 -20.73
C LEU A 85 3.27 -11.15 -21.20
N TYR A 86 4.15 -10.66 -20.31
CA TYR A 86 5.39 -9.99 -20.74
C TYR A 86 6.68 -10.83 -20.57
N ASP A 87 6.64 -11.97 -19.88
CA ASP A 87 7.81 -12.87 -19.77
C ASP A 87 7.99 -13.80 -20.99
N CYS A 88 7.14 -13.70 -22.01
CA CYS A 88 7.20 -14.57 -23.20
C CYS A 88 8.05 -14.00 -24.36
N CYS A 89 8.45 -12.72 -24.32
CA CYS A 89 9.12 -12.08 -25.47
C CYS A 89 10.65 -11.92 -25.34
N SER A 90 11.28 -12.42 -24.28
CA SER A 90 12.73 -12.28 -24.08
C SER A 90 13.54 -13.57 -24.27
N THR A 91 12.99 -14.59 -24.92
CA THR A 91 13.77 -15.77 -25.35
C THR A 91 13.59 -16.04 -26.84
N GLY A 92 14.10 -15.11 -27.64
CA GLY A 92 14.39 -15.32 -29.06
C GLY A 92 15.90 -15.30 -29.27
N ALA A 93 16.57 -16.38 -28.92
CA ALA A 93 17.88 -16.69 -29.44
C ALA A 93 17.71 -17.24 -30.87
N VAL A 94 18.08 -16.45 -31.87
CA VAL A 94 18.79 -16.86 -33.09
C VAL A 94 19.68 -15.71 -33.51
#